data_AF-A0A1V5PPZ1-F1
#
_entry.id   AF-A0A1V5PPZ1-F1
#
_cell.length_a   1.000
_cell.length_b   1.000
_cell.length_c   1.000
_cell.angle_alpha   90.00
_cell.angle_beta   90.00
_cell.angle_gamma   90.00
#
_symmetry.space_group_name_H-M   'P 1'
#
loop_
_entity.id
_entity.type
_entity.pdbx_description
1 polymer ?
#
loop_
_entity_poly.entity_id
_entity_poly.type
_entity_poly.pdbx_seq_one_letter_code
_entity_poly.pdbx_strand_id
1 'polypeptide(L)'
;MYQWVHRAAQILDNAAGETGPQVRRHYQGLLGAMQRWRAQAGALEPAVQHFIKVTRSYWPGLFHCYMIEGLPRTNNDLEHVFGTHRYHERRTTGRKTGSPTLVVRGAARLVAAAVTQARSFSAADLATVKVADWSALRKELDRRRHNRVLQRRFRRNPELYLVGLEELLSS
;
A
#
# COMPACT_ATOMS: atom_id res chain seq x y z
N MET A 1 -28.03 12.85 2.49
CA MET A 1 -26.62 12.60 2.10
C MET A 1 -25.61 13.16 3.10
N TYR A 2 -25.61 14.48 3.39
CA TYR A 2 -24.66 15.09 4.33
C TYR A 2 -24.60 14.39 5.69
N GLN A 3 -25.76 14.06 6.29
CA GLN A 3 -25.81 13.33 7.57
C GLN A 3 -25.12 11.95 7.53
N TRP A 4 -25.21 11.20 6.41
CA TRP A 4 -24.51 9.92 6.29
C TRP A 4 -23.00 10.08 6.20
N VAL A 5 -22.53 11.11 5.47
CA VAL A 5 -21.09 11.41 5.39
C VAL A 5 -20.55 11.87 6.75
N HIS A 6 -21.29 12.72 7.47
CA HIS A 6 -20.92 13.11 8.83
C HIS A 6 -20.91 11.90 9.77
N ARG A 7 -21.89 11.00 9.67
CA ARG A 7 -21.91 9.78 10.48
C ARG A 7 -20.75 8.84 10.14
N ALA A 8 -20.41 8.70 8.86
CA ALA A 8 -19.25 7.95 8.43
C ALA A 8 -17.97 8.52 9.05
N ALA A 9 -17.78 9.85 8.97
CA ALA A 9 -16.65 10.53 9.58
C ALA A 9 -16.60 10.30 11.10
N GLN A 10 -17.72 10.41 11.82
CA GLN A 10 -17.79 10.14 13.26
C GLN A 10 -17.41 8.71 13.64
N ILE A 11 -17.90 7.71 12.89
CA ILE A 11 -17.55 6.30 13.15
C ILE A 11 -16.06 6.08 12.92
N LEU A 12 -15.51 6.62 11.82
CA LEU A 12 -14.08 6.54 11.55
C LEU A 12 -13.27 7.43 12.51
N ASP A 13 -13.91 8.42 13.14
CA ASP A 13 -13.30 9.22 14.19
C ASP A 13 -13.03 8.43 15.45
N ASN A 14 -13.91 7.48 15.75
CA ASN A 14 -13.71 6.53 16.84
C ASN A 14 -13.27 7.23 18.14
N ALA A 15 -13.87 8.39 18.45
CA ALA A 15 -13.54 9.17 19.65
C ALA A 15 -13.75 8.38 20.96
N ALA A 16 -14.58 7.33 20.91
CA ALA A 16 -14.84 6.42 22.02
C ALA A 16 -13.76 5.33 22.20
N GLY A 17 -12.77 5.24 21.31
CA GLY A 17 -11.67 4.26 21.42
C GLY A 17 -12.10 2.80 21.20
N GLU A 18 -13.11 2.57 20.36
CA GLU A 18 -13.59 1.22 20.04
C GLU A 18 -12.53 0.40 19.29
N THR A 19 -12.63 -0.91 19.41
CA THR A 19 -11.75 -1.85 18.69
C THR A 19 -12.05 -1.85 17.19
N GLY A 20 -11.06 -2.23 16.36
CA GLY A 20 -11.24 -2.35 14.91
C GLY A 20 -12.47 -3.17 14.47
N PRO A 21 -12.76 -4.34 15.08
CA PRO A 21 -13.99 -5.10 14.80
C PRO A 21 -15.29 -4.34 15.13
N GLN A 22 -15.31 -3.54 16.20
CA GLN A 22 -16.48 -2.72 16.56
C GLN A 22 -16.70 -1.61 15.54
N VAL A 23 -15.66 -0.82 15.24
CA VAL A 23 -15.72 0.25 14.22
C VAL A 23 -16.16 -0.33 12.88
N ARG A 24 -15.62 -1.48 12.47
CA ARG A 24 -16.01 -2.21 11.27
C ARG A 24 -17.49 -2.56 11.27
N ARG A 25 -18.02 -3.07 12.38
CA ARG A 25 -19.44 -3.43 12.52
C ARG A 25 -20.34 -2.20 12.40
N HIS A 26 -20.01 -1.11 13.09
CA HIS A 26 -20.78 0.14 13.02
C HIS A 26 -20.79 0.70 11.60
N TYR A 27 -19.64 0.69 10.93
CA TYR A 27 -19.51 1.17 9.57
C TYR A 27 -20.25 0.28 8.56
N GLN A 28 -20.25 -1.06 8.75
CA GLN A 28 -21.10 -1.97 7.96
C GLN A 28 -22.59 -1.64 8.12
N GLY A 29 -23.03 -1.38 9.35
CA GLY A 29 -24.41 -0.98 9.64
C GLY A 29 -24.81 0.30 8.89
N LEU A 30 -23.92 1.31 8.88
CA LEU A 30 -24.13 2.53 8.11
C LEU A 30 -24.23 2.26 6.61
N LEU A 31 -23.32 1.49 6.02
CA LEU A 31 -23.38 1.15 4.59
C LEU A 31 -24.65 0.37 4.23
N GLY A 32 -25.09 -0.53 5.11
CA GLY A 32 -26.36 -1.24 4.95
C GLY A 32 -27.56 -0.29 4.96
N ALA A 33 -27.56 0.70 5.86
CA ALA A 33 -28.60 1.73 5.89
C ALA A 33 -28.57 2.61 4.63
N MET A 34 -27.39 3.08 4.21
CA MET A 34 -27.23 3.85 2.97
C MET A 34 -27.72 3.07 1.75
N GLN A 35 -27.38 1.78 1.67
CA GLN A 35 -27.80 0.91 0.58
C GLN A 35 -29.32 0.72 0.55
N ARG A 36 -29.97 0.51 1.70
CA ARG A 36 -31.43 0.34 1.81
C ARG A 36 -32.19 1.61 1.45
N TRP A 37 -31.69 2.76 1.90
CA TRP A 37 -32.39 4.04 1.79
C TRP A 37 -31.90 4.92 0.64
N ARG A 38 -31.09 4.38 -0.29
CA ARG A 38 -30.45 5.17 -1.35
C ARG A 38 -31.45 5.83 -2.31
N ALA A 39 -32.57 5.17 -2.61
CA ALA A 39 -33.59 5.68 -3.53
C ALA A 39 -34.28 6.93 -2.96
N GLN A 40 -34.42 7.00 -1.63
CA GLN A 40 -34.95 8.14 -0.90
C GLN A 40 -34.00 9.35 -0.92
N ALA A 41 -32.76 9.18 -1.40
CA ALA A 41 -31.84 10.29 -1.64
C ALA A 41 -32.15 11.05 -2.95
N GLY A 42 -33.11 10.58 -3.76
CA GLY A 42 -33.53 11.23 -5.01
C GLY A 42 -32.35 11.43 -5.95
N ALA A 43 -32.12 12.69 -6.38
CA ALA A 43 -31.03 13.05 -7.27
C ALA A 43 -29.61 12.69 -6.74
N LEU A 44 -29.47 12.43 -5.44
CA LEU A 44 -28.19 12.05 -4.82
C LEU A 44 -27.96 10.52 -4.80
N GLU A 45 -28.91 9.71 -5.25
CA GLU A 45 -28.76 8.24 -5.29
C GLU A 45 -27.44 7.81 -5.99
N PRO A 46 -27.07 8.33 -7.17
CA PRO A 46 -25.83 7.92 -7.84
C PRO A 46 -24.59 8.20 -7.00
N ALA A 47 -24.59 9.29 -6.24
CA ALA A 47 -23.48 9.64 -5.37
C ALA A 47 -23.43 8.75 -4.11
N VAL A 48 -24.58 8.30 -3.59
CA VAL A 48 -24.66 7.29 -2.52
C VAL A 48 -24.11 5.95 -3.01
N GLN A 49 -24.50 5.52 -4.22
CA GLN A 49 -23.96 4.31 -4.84
C GLN A 49 -22.45 4.41 -5.05
N HIS A 50 -21.95 5.55 -5.52
CA HIS A 50 -20.53 5.80 -5.68
C HIS A 50 -19.78 5.73 -4.35
N PHE A 51 -20.31 6.36 -3.30
CA PHE A 51 -19.72 6.31 -1.95
C PHE A 51 -19.61 4.87 -1.44
N ILE A 52 -20.66 4.06 -1.58
CA ILE A 52 -20.65 2.64 -1.19
C ILE A 52 -19.61 1.87 -1.99
N LYS A 53 -19.54 2.08 -3.31
CA LYS A 53 -18.57 1.44 -4.19
C LYS A 53 -17.13 1.73 -3.78
N VAL A 54 -16.79 3.01 -3.62
CA VAL A 54 -15.44 3.45 -3.24
C VAL A 54 -15.09 2.91 -1.85
N THR A 55 -16.00 3.01 -0.90
CA THR A 55 -15.78 2.45 0.43
C THR A 55 -15.46 0.95 0.39
N ARG A 56 -16.18 0.19 -0.44
CA ARG A 56 -15.93 -1.25 -0.60
C ARG A 56 -14.55 -1.54 -1.21
N SER A 57 -14.04 -0.72 -2.11
CA SER A 57 -12.69 -0.93 -2.67
C SER A 57 -11.58 -0.74 -1.62
N TYR A 58 -11.79 0.14 -0.63
CA TYR A 58 -10.85 0.34 0.47
C TYR A 58 -11.09 -0.59 1.66
N TRP A 59 -12.17 -1.38 1.66
CA TRP A 59 -12.62 -2.19 2.79
C TRP A 59 -11.54 -3.06 3.45
N PRO A 60 -10.66 -3.76 2.70
CA PRO A 60 -9.65 -4.61 3.32
C PRO A 60 -8.68 -3.83 4.21
N GLY A 61 -8.38 -2.58 3.84
CA GLY A 61 -7.38 -1.75 4.51
C GLY A 61 -7.92 -0.74 5.52
N LEU A 62 -9.22 -0.45 5.48
CA LEU A 62 -9.82 0.72 6.15
C LEU A 62 -9.68 0.73 7.68
N PHE A 63 -9.57 -0.44 8.31
CA PHE A 63 -9.65 -0.58 9.77
C PHE A 63 -8.32 -0.96 10.43
N HIS A 64 -7.21 -1.05 9.68
CA HIS A 64 -5.94 -1.50 10.24
C HIS A 64 -5.37 -0.57 11.31
N CYS A 65 -5.65 0.74 11.22
CA CYS A 65 -5.19 1.72 12.22
C CYS A 65 -5.79 1.51 13.62
N TYR A 66 -6.87 0.73 13.75
CA TYR A 66 -7.45 0.36 15.06
C TYR A 66 -6.95 -1.00 15.58
N MET A 67 -6.14 -1.72 14.81
CA MET A 67 -5.67 -3.08 15.14
C MET A 67 -4.15 -3.19 15.24
N ILE A 68 -3.42 -2.28 14.60
CA ILE A 68 -1.96 -2.27 14.57
C ILE A 68 -1.50 -1.09 15.41
N GLU A 69 -0.86 -1.39 16.54
CA GLU A 69 -0.26 -0.39 17.42
C GLU A 69 0.76 0.45 16.64
N GLY A 70 0.68 1.78 16.81
CA GLY A 70 1.56 2.73 16.14
C GLY A 70 1.29 2.98 14.65
N LEU A 71 0.29 2.32 14.04
CA LEU A 71 -0.11 2.65 12.68
C LEU A 71 -0.94 3.95 12.68
N PRO A 72 -0.49 5.03 12.01
CA PRO A 72 -1.19 6.29 12.02
C PRO A 72 -2.57 6.17 11.38
N ARG A 73 -3.53 6.88 11.97
CA ARG A 73 -4.93 6.88 11.52
C ARG A 73 -5.15 7.69 10.25
N THR A 74 -4.33 8.71 10.01
CA THR A 74 -4.40 9.54 8.80
C THR A 74 -3.20 9.29 7.91
N ASN A 75 -3.36 9.58 6.62
CA ASN A 75 -2.27 9.42 5.65
C ASN A 75 -1.16 10.45 5.85
N ASN A 76 -1.37 11.53 6.60
CA ASN A 76 -0.41 12.64 6.71
C ASN A 76 0.95 12.17 7.24
N ASP A 77 0.97 11.30 8.25
CA ASP A 77 2.20 10.77 8.82
C ASP A 77 2.88 9.79 7.84
N LEU A 78 2.10 8.99 7.10
CA LEU A 78 2.61 8.14 6.03
C LEU A 78 3.17 8.96 4.87
N GLU A 79 2.51 10.05 4.50
CA GLU A 79 2.96 11.00 3.48
C GLU A 79 4.27 11.66 3.89
N HIS A 80 4.43 11.98 5.18
CA HIS A 80 5.70 12.45 5.73
C HIS A 80 6.80 11.38 5.60
N VAL A 81 6.54 10.13 5.98
CA VAL A 81 7.50 9.02 5.84
C VAL A 81 7.89 8.83 4.36
N PHE A 82 6.93 8.79 3.44
CA PHE A 82 7.19 8.68 2.01
C PHE A 82 7.86 9.92 1.42
N GLY A 83 7.57 11.11 1.95
CA GLY A 83 8.23 12.37 1.59
C GLY A 83 9.70 12.35 1.94
N THR A 84 10.02 12.00 3.18
CA THR A 84 11.40 11.87 3.68
C THR A 84 12.19 10.85 2.89
N HIS A 85 11.62 9.67 2.61
CA HIS A 85 12.30 8.68 1.77
C HIS A 85 12.56 9.21 0.35
N ARG A 86 11.58 9.84 -0.30
CA ARG A 86 11.76 10.44 -1.64
C ARG A 86 12.84 11.52 -1.63
N TYR A 87 12.91 12.32 -0.56
CA TYR A 87 13.97 13.32 -0.38
C TYR A 87 15.36 12.68 -0.34
N HIS A 88 15.57 11.65 0.49
CA HIS A 88 16.85 10.94 0.57
C HIS A 88 17.21 10.22 -0.73
N GLU A 89 16.22 9.59 -1.39
CA GLU A 89 16.42 8.95 -2.70
C GLU A 89 16.89 9.97 -3.75
N ARG A 90 16.31 11.17 -3.75
CA ARG A 90 16.69 12.27 -4.65
C ARG A 90 18.10 12.79 -4.36
N ARG A 91 18.51 12.92 -3.09
CA ARG A 91 19.89 13.30 -2.73
C ARG A 91 20.92 12.26 -3.16
N THR A 92 20.56 10.97 -3.08
CA THR A 92 21.48 9.88 -3.40
C THR A 92 21.57 9.63 -4.91
N THR A 93 20.46 9.81 -5.65
CA THR A 93 20.37 9.41 -7.07
C THR A 93 20.24 10.57 -8.05
N GLY A 94 19.97 11.79 -7.58
CA GLY A 94 19.67 12.97 -8.40
C GLY A 94 18.30 12.96 -9.07
N ARG A 95 17.49 11.90 -8.91
CA ARG A 95 16.23 11.73 -9.66
C ARG A 95 15.05 12.41 -8.97
N LYS A 96 14.30 13.23 -9.72
CA LYS A 96 13.05 13.87 -9.27
C LYS A 96 11.92 12.87 -9.04
N THR A 97 11.84 11.83 -9.87
CA THR A 97 10.88 10.74 -9.73
C THR A 97 11.52 9.56 -9.01
N GLY A 98 10.70 8.76 -8.33
CA GLY A 98 11.16 7.54 -7.67
C GLY A 98 11.93 6.66 -8.64
N SER A 99 13.10 6.19 -8.25
CA SER A 99 13.96 5.42 -9.14
C SER A 99 13.27 4.09 -9.50
N PRO A 100 13.52 3.52 -10.70
CA PRO A 100 13.15 2.14 -10.99
C PRO A 100 13.59 1.12 -9.92
N THR A 101 14.62 1.46 -9.13
CA THR A 101 15.07 0.66 -7.99
C THR A 101 14.06 0.63 -6.83
N LEU A 102 13.20 1.64 -6.69
CA LEU A 102 12.12 1.66 -5.70
C LEU A 102 11.11 0.53 -5.97
N VAL A 103 10.81 0.24 -7.23
CA VAL A 103 9.88 -0.87 -7.56
C VAL A 103 10.51 -2.23 -7.29
N VAL A 104 11.83 -2.36 -7.50
CA VAL A 104 12.54 -3.63 -7.31
C VAL A 104 12.84 -3.90 -5.85
N ARG A 105 13.32 -2.89 -5.11
CA ARG A 105 13.85 -3.02 -3.74
C ARG A 105 13.06 -2.26 -2.69
N GLY A 106 12.01 -1.52 -3.06
CA GLY A 106 11.27 -0.65 -2.15
C GLY A 106 10.65 -1.39 -0.97
N ALA A 107 10.16 -2.61 -1.18
CA ALA A 107 9.62 -3.45 -0.10
C ALA A 107 10.63 -3.69 1.05
N ALA A 108 11.93 -3.71 0.75
CA ALA A 108 12.98 -3.82 1.75
C ALA A 108 13.54 -2.44 2.15
N ARG A 109 13.79 -1.54 1.19
CA ARG A 109 14.44 -0.24 1.43
C ARG A 109 13.56 0.75 2.17
N LEU A 110 12.26 0.81 1.89
CA LEU A 110 11.33 1.69 2.60
C LEU A 110 11.17 1.26 4.05
N VAL A 111 11.00 -0.04 4.28
CA VAL A 111 10.93 -0.62 5.63
C VAL A 111 12.23 -0.35 6.38
N ALA A 112 13.38 -0.66 5.78
CA ALA A 112 14.67 -0.37 6.41
C ALA A 112 14.82 1.11 6.76
N ALA A 113 14.54 2.02 5.81
CA ALA A 113 14.64 3.46 6.05
C ALA A 113 13.72 3.93 7.18
N ALA A 114 12.47 3.47 7.21
CA ALA A 114 11.51 3.82 8.26
C ALA A 114 11.97 3.31 9.64
N VAL A 115 12.38 2.04 9.74
CA VAL A 115 12.75 1.46 11.03
C VAL A 115 14.10 2.01 11.52
N THR A 116 15.05 2.30 10.64
CA THR A 116 16.34 2.92 11.03
C THR A 116 16.20 4.37 11.49
N GLN A 117 15.09 5.05 11.14
CA GLN A 117 14.76 6.36 11.72
C GLN A 117 14.18 6.22 13.12
N ALA A 118 13.41 5.16 13.38
CA ALA A 118 12.80 4.91 14.68
C ALA A 118 13.81 4.39 15.72
N ARG A 119 14.80 3.59 15.29
CA ARG A 119 15.86 3.09 16.17
C ARG A 119 17.15 2.74 15.43
N SER A 120 18.25 2.74 16.17
CA SER A 120 19.51 2.17 15.73
C SER A 120 19.47 0.65 15.78
N PHE A 121 20.23 -0.02 14.91
CA PHE A 121 20.43 -1.47 14.96
C PHE A 121 21.91 -1.77 15.22
N SER A 122 22.17 -2.62 16.19
CA SER A 122 23.49 -3.18 16.45
C SER A 122 23.76 -4.41 15.58
N ALA A 123 25.03 -4.86 15.55
CA ALA A 123 25.37 -6.13 14.91
C ALA A 123 24.65 -7.32 15.57
N ALA A 124 24.42 -7.27 16.88
CA ALA A 124 23.70 -8.30 17.62
C ALA A 124 22.23 -8.38 17.17
N ASP A 125 21.57 -7.23 16.96
CA ASP A 125 20.20 -7.18 16.45
C ASP A 125 20.09 -7.86 15.08
N LEU A 126 21.04 -7.57 14.18
CA LEU A 126 21.07 -8.16 12.84
C LEU A 126 21.42 -9.66 12.86
N ALA A 127 22.20 -10.11 13.83
CA ALA A 127 22.57 -11.52 13.98
C ALA A 127 21.39 -12.42 14.38
N THR A 128 20.30 -11.86 14.93
CA THR A 128 19.09 -12.63 15.26
C THR A 128 18.27 -13.03 14.03
N VAL A 129 18.56 -12.48 12.86
CA VAL A 129 17.81 -12.74 11.63
C VAL A 129 18.13 -14.13 11.10
N LYS A 130 17.09 -14.94 10.87
CA LYS A 130 17.24 -16.27 10.24
C LYS A 130 17.78 -16.11 8.82
N VAL A 131 18.89 -16.77 8.53
CA VAL A 131 19.53 -16.77 7.20
C VAL A 131 18.57 -17.24 6.10
N ALA A 132 17.67 -18.18 6.43
CA ALA A 132 16.64 -18.66 5.52
C ALA A 132 15.68 -17.55 5.07
N ASP A 133 15.19 -16.73 6.01
CA ASP A 133 14.26 -15.62 5.72
C ASP A 133 14.95 -14.53 4.89
N TRP A 134 16.21 -14.22 5.21
CA TRP A 134 17.03 -13.29 4.42
C TRP A 134 17.24 -13.80 2.98
N SER A 135 17.56 -15.09 2.82
CA SER A 135 17.77 -15.71 1.51
C SER A 135 16.49 -15.71 0.67
N ALA A 136 15.35 -16.03 1.30
CA ALA A 136 14.04 -16.01 0.65
C ALA A 136 13.68 -14.59 0.17
N LEU A 137 13.84 -13.58 1.03
CA LEU A 137 13.63 -12.18 0.63
C LEU A 137 14.55 -11.79 -0.52
N ARG A 138 15.82 -12.19 -0.48
CA ARG A 138 16.79 -11.86 -1.53
C ARG A 138 16.41 -12.47 -2.88
N LYS A 139 16.02 -13.75 -2.90
CA LYS A 139 15.52 -14.44 -4.10
C LYS A 139 14.31 -13.71 -4.70
N GLU A 140 13.37 -13.28 -3.85
CA GLU A 140 12.18 -12.53 -4.30
C GLU A 140 12.56 -11.18 -4.93
N LEU A 141 13.49 -10.44 -4.33
CA LEU A 141 13.98 -9.17 -4.89
C LEU A 141 14.74 -9.38 -6.21
N ASP A 142 15.51 -10.46 -6.32
CA ASP A 142 16.23 -10.81 -7.56
C ASP A 142 15.25 -11.21 -8.68
N ARG A 143 14.17 -11.93 -8.37
CA ARG A 143 13.08 -12.21 -9.32
C ARG A 143 12.45 -10.92 -9.85
N ARG A 144 12.14 -9.96 -8.98
CA ARG A 144 11.61 -8.63 -9.40
C ARG A 144 12.59 -7.87 -10.27
N ARG A 145 13.89 -7.93 -9.93
CA ARG A 145 14.95 -7.33 -10.75
C ARG A 145 14.99 -7.97 -12.13
N HIS A 146 14.96 -9.30 -12.20
CA HIS A 146 15.01 -10.05 -13.45
C HIS A 146 13.82 -9.72 -14.35
N ASN A 147 12.60 -9.75 -13.83
CA ASN A 147 11.39 -9.37 -14.57
C ASN A 147 11.51 -7.96 -15.17
N ARG A 148 12.10 -7.02 -14.43
CA ARG A 148 12.30 -5.65 -14.93
C ARG A 148 13.38 -5.55 -16.02
N VAL A 149 14.41 -6.39 -15.95
CA VAL A 149 15.40 -6.52 -17.03
C VAL A 149 14.73 -7.05 -18.28
N LEU A 150 13.90 -8.09 -18.18
CA LEU A 150 13.15 -8.64 -19.31
C LEU A 150 12.22 -7.58 -19.94
N GLN A 151 11.42 -6.88 -19.13
CA GLN A 151 10.58 -5.78 -19.62
C GLN A 151 11.39 -4.68 -20.33
N ARG A 152 12.58 -4.34 -19.81
CA ARG A 152 13.45 -3.35 -20.44
C ARG A 152 14.02 -3.86 -21.77
N ARG A 153 14.38 -5.15 -21.86
CA ARG A 153 14.86 -5.78 -23.10
C ARG A 153 13.77 -5.76 -24.16
N PHE A 154 12.57 -6.22 -23.81
CA PHE A 154 11.39 -6.15 -24.68
C PHE A 154 11.13 -4.73 -25.19
N ARG A 155 11.07 -3.73 -24.29
CA ARG A 155 10.86 -2.32 -24.69
C ARG A 155 11.97 -1.75 -25.57
N ARG A 156 13.18 -2.30 -25.52
CA ARG A 156 14.32 -1.83 -26.32
C ARG A 156 14.26 -2.37 -27.75
N ASN A 157 13.91 -3.64 -27.91
CA ASN A 157 13.72 -4.27 -29.21
C ASN A 157 12.75 -5.46 -29.06
N PRO A 158 11.45 -5.24 -29.35
CA PRO A 158 10.44 -6.28 -29.19
C PRO A 158 10.69 -7.48 -30.09
N GLU A 159 11.04 -7.24 -31.37
CA GLU A 159 11.21 -8.30 -32.37
C GLU A 159 12.33 -9.27 -31.98
N LEU A 160 13.53 -8.77 -31.68
CA LEU A 160 14.65 -9.62 -31.24
C LEU A 160 14.35 -10.36 -29.93
N TYR A 161 13.55 -9.73 -29.05
CA TYR A 161 13.19 -10.35 -27.79
C TYR A 161 12.19 -11.51 -27.99
N LEU A 162 11.25 -11.37 -28.92
CA LEU A 162 10.27 -12.41 -29.25
C LEU A 162 10.93 -13.59 -29.97
N VAL A 163 11.79 -13.33 -30.97
CA VAL A 163 12.56 -14.38 -31.66
C VAL A 163 13.37 -15.22 -30.67
N GLY A 164 14.11 -14.56 -29.77
CA GLY A 164 14.88 -15.27 -28.75
C GLY A 164 14.03 -16.05 -27.73
N LEU A 165 12.77 -15.65 -27.51
CA LEU A 165 11.84 -16.42 -26.68
C LEU A 165 11.30 -17.66 -27.42
N GLU A 166 11.02 -17.53 -28.72
CA GLU A 166 10.54 -18.62 -29.56
C GLU A 166 11.60 -19.72 -29.69
N GLU A 167 12.88 -19.36 -29.86
CA GLU A 167 14.00 -20.30 -29.86
C GLU A 167 14.13 -21.08 -28.54
N LEU A 168 13.97 -20.38 -27.40
CA LEU A 168 14.02 -20.95 -26.04
C LEU A 168 12.86 -21.89 -25.73
N LEU A 169 11.71 -21.73 -26.40
CA LEU A 169 10.53 -22.58 -26.21
C LEU A 169 10.47 -23.74 -27.22
N SER A 170 11.25 -23.65 -28.29
CA SER A 170 11.37 -24.68 -29.33
C SER A 170 12.53 -25.66 -29.07
N SER A 171 13.28 -25.47 -27.99
CA SER A 171 14.41 -26.31 -27.53
C SER A 171 14.06 -27.08 -26.27
#